data_AF-A0A0L0SRS9-F1
#
_entry.id   AF-A0A0L0SRS9-F1
#
_cell.length_a   1.000
_cell.length_b   1.000
_cell.length_c   1.000
_cell.angle_alpha   90.00
_cell.angle_beta   90.00
_cell.angle_gamma   90.00
#
_symmetry.space_group_name_H-M   'P 1'
#
loop_
_entity.id
_entity.type
_entity.pdbx_description
1 polymer ?
#
loop_
_entity_poly.entity_id
_entity_poly.type
_entity_poly.pdbx_seq_one_letter_code
_entity_poly.pdbx_strand_id
1 'polypeptide(L)'
;MHATVVLILALAALLASAANANPVLAKRGASYYNFLKSGAGKTTYWTDRPDSWGQCLLDPPANGMAVALATNGLDNWGSNPASMCGACIRIHNGAKSAVARVINKLPDGGRGAGDLDVSSAVWYALTNKAPGELYDVTWEVVDCPDASGPLVYKWKDGSSQWWAGVEIRNHRKPVLSVTVNGQRPTRQMYNYFVANSGFGPGPVTIQTVLSDGTSITDYNIPLRAGAEVRGSRSQ
;
A
#
# COMPACT_ATOMS: atom_id res chain seq x y z
N MET A 1 60.03 50.59 -7.87
CA MET A 1 59.64 49.67 -8.96
C MET A 1 58.72 48.63 -8.38
N HIS A 2 57.47 48.62 -8.86
CA HIS A 2 56.36 47.85 -8.31
C HIS A 2 56.47 46.38 -8.65
N ALA A 3 56.23 45.49 -7.67
CA ALA A 3 56.01 44.07 -7.91
C ALA A 3 54.69 43.69 -7.25
N THR A 4 53.61 43.88 -7.99
CA THR A 4 52.29 43.33 -7.70
C THR A 4 52.29 41.89 -8.20
N VAL A 5 52.20 40.91 -7.31
CA VAL A 5 51.90 39.52 -7.69
C VAL A 5 50.57 39.15 -7.06
N VAL A 6 49.63 38.86 -7.95
CA VAL A 6 48.21 38.61 -7.73
C VAL A 6 48.03 37.25 -7.06
N LEU A 7 47.34 37.21 -5.92
CA LEU A 7 46.91 35.98 -5.26
C LEU A 7 45.65 35.48 -5.99
N ILE A 8 45.80 34.45 -6.84
CA ILE A 8 44.67 33.80 -7.50
C ILE A 8 44.03 32.83 -6.51
N LEU A 9 42.91 33.24 -5.90
CA LEU A 9 42.01 32.35 -5.17
C LEU A 9 41.25 31.49 -6.18
N ALA A 10 41.67 30.23 -6.34
CA ALA A 10 40.91 29.23 -7.07
C ALA A 10 39.67 28.82 -6.25
N LEU A 11 38.52 29.43 -6.56
CA LEU A 11 37.23 29.03 -6.00
C LEU A 11 36.78 27.75 -6.71
N ALA A 12 37.11 26.59 -6.13
CA ALA A 12 36.60 25.30 -6.61
C ALA A 12 35.10 25.19 -6.29
N ALA A 13 34.25 25.51 -7.27
CA ALA A 13 32.83 25.22 -7.19
C ALA A 13 32.63 23.70 -7.23
N LEU A 14 32.34 23.09 -6.07
CA LEU A 14 31.81 21.74 -6.00
C LEU A 14 30.39 21.75 -6.58
N LEU A 15 30.28 21.50 -7.88
CA LEU A 15 29.05 21.00 -8.49
C LEU A 15 28.84 19.58 -7.97
N ALA A 16 28.11 19.44 -6.87
CA ALA A 16 27.52 18.17 -6.50
C ALA A 16 26.49 17.82 -7.58
N SER A 17 26.94 17.05 -8.59
CA SER A 17 26.06 16.26 -9.43
C SER A 17 25.21 15.40 -8.50
N ALA A 18 23.94 15.78 -8.31
CA ALA A 18 22.94 14.87 -7.78
C ALA A 18 22.77 13.78 -8.84
N ALA A 19 23.59 12.73 -8.72
CA ALA A 19 23.40 11.52 -9.49
C ALA A 19 21.96 11.07 -9.25
N ASN A 20 21.15 11.05 -10.31
CA ASN A 20 19.88 10.36 -10.32
C ASN A 20 20.16 8.89 -10.00
N ALA A 21 20.08 8.54 -8.72
CA ALA A 21 20.07 7.16 -8.30
C ALA A 21 18.76 6.57 -8.78
N ASN A 22 18.77 6.01 -9.99
CA ASN A 22 17.75 5.04 -10.38
C ASN A 22 17.71 3.99 -9.26
N PRO A 23 16.57 3.77 -8.59
CA PRO A 23 16.50 2.78 -7.53
C PRO A 23 16.75 1.41 -8.15
N VAL A 24 18.00 0.95 -8.03
CA VAL A 24 18.37 -0.41 -8.41
C VAL A 24 17.64 -1.33 -7.46
N LEU A 25 16.71 -2.12 -8.00
CA LEU A 25 16.08 -3.25 -7.30
C LEU A 25 17.17 -4.04 -6.55
N ALA A 26 17.14 -3.99 -5.22
CA ALA A 26 18.14 -4.65 -4.40
C ALA A 26 18.14 -6.16 -4.72
N LYS A 27 19.27 -6.65 -5.25
CA LYS A 27 19.48 -8.07 -5.53
C LYS A 27 19.49 -8.84 -4.20
N ARG A 28 18.72 -9.92 -4.18
CA ARG A 28 18.36 -10.78 -3.03
C ARG A 28 19.57 -11.13 -2.14
N GLY A 29 19.54 -10.67 -0.89
CA GLY A 29 20.35 -11.16 0.23
C GLY A 29 19.44 -11.66 1.36
N ALA A 30 19.90 -12.67 2.09
CA ALA A 30 19.18 -13.49 3.08
C ALA A 30 18.73 -12.73 4.34
N SER A 31 17.87 -11.73 4.18
CA SER A 31 17.07 -11.11 5.25
C SER A 31 15.61 -11.55 5.08
N TYR A 32 14.98 -12.02 6.15
CA TYR A 32 13.59 -12.49 6.13
C TYR A 32 12.57 -11.38 5.82
N TYR A 33 12.99 -10.13 5.65
CA TYR A 33 12.11 -8.98 5.40
C TYR A 33 12.72 -7.93 4.46
N ASN A 34 12.89 -8.27 3.18
CA ASN A 34 13.07 -7.26 2.13
C ASN A 34 11.75 -7.09 1.35
N PHE A 35 10.81 -6.38 1.98
CA PHE A 35 9.56 -5.96 1.33
C PHE A 35 9.84 -4.75 0.42
N LEU A 36 9.19 -4.64 -0.73
CA LEU A 36 9.22 -3.43 -1.57
C LEU A 36 8.54 -2.29 -0.81
N LYS A 37 9.32 -1.46 -0.14
CA LYS A 37 8.87 -0.14 0.33
C LYS A 37 8.84 0.89 -0.80
N SER A 38 9.36 0.53 -1.96
CA SER A 38 9.41 1.34 -3.17
C SER A 38 9.50 0.44 -4.40
N GLY A 39 9.12 0.97 -5.55
CA GLY A 39 9.24 0.30 -6.84
C GLY A 39 9.45 1.29 -7.97
N ALA A 40 9.76 0.74 -9.14
CA ALA A 40 9.88 1.47 -10.38
C ALA A 40 9.39 0.59 -11.53
N GLY A 41 8.71 1.17 -12.51
CA GLY A 41 8.21 0.39 -13.63
C GLY A 41 7.27 1.13 -14.58
N LYS A 42 6.64 0.33 -15.44
CA LYS A 42 5.63 0.78 -16.37
C LYS A 42 4.36 1.14 -15.62
N THR A 43 3.82 2.31 -15.89
CA THR A 43 2.51 2.75 -15.39
C THR A 43 1.53 2.91 -16.55
N THR A 44 0.39 2.26 -16.43
CA THR A 44 -0.74 2.32 -17.38
C THR A 44 -1.97 2.90 -16.70
N TYR A 45 -3.05 2.99 -17.45
CA TYR A 45 -4.34 3.45 -16.98
C TYR A 45 -5.37 2.30 -16.96
N TRP A 46 -6.13 2.21 -15.87
CA TRP A 46 -7.14 1.17 -15.65
C TRP A 46 -8.57 1.66 -15.87
N THR A 47 -9.01 2.71 -15.15
CA THR A 47 -10.42 3.08 -15.05
C THR A 47 -10.65 4.55 -14.69
N ASP A 48 -11.76 5.09 -15.17
CA ASP A 48 -12.23 6.44 -14.84
C ASP A 48 -12.97 6.46 -13.49
N ARG A 49 -13.51 5.31 -13.09
CA ARG A 49 -14.37 5.16 -11.93
C ARG A 49 -13.96 3.90 -11.18
N PRO A 50 -12.98 3.98 -10.26
CA PRO A 50 -12.64 2.84 -9.44
C PRO A 50 -13.85 2.44 -8.58
N ASP A 51 -13.95 1.16 -8.25
CA ASP A 51 -15.05 0.58 -7.47
C ASP A 51 -14.53 -0.45 -6.45
N SER A 52 -15.45 -1.05 -5.70
CA SER A 52 -15.15 -2.00 -4.63
C SER A 52 -15.04 -3.46 -5.10
N TRP A 53 -15.05 -3.73 -6.41
CA TRP A 53 -15.03 -5.08 -6.97
C TRP A 53 -13.64 -5.58 -7.33
N GLY A 54 -12.62 -4.73 -7.16
CA GLY A 54 -11.23 -5.10 -7.36
C GLY A 54 -10.77 -6.23 -6.45
N GLN A 55 -9.59 -6.78 -6.75
CA GLN A 55 -8.98 -7.87 -6.01
C GLN A 55 -8.94 -7.61 -4.50
N CYS A 56 -8.78 -6.37 -4.03
CA CYS A 56 -8.71 -6.09 -2.60
C CYS A 56 -10.08 -5.99 -1.90
N LEU A 57 -11.21 -5.93 -2.62
CA LEU A 57 -12.55 -5.71 -2.05
C LEU A 57 -12.68 -4.44 -1.18
N LEU A 58 -11.88 -3.42 -1.48
CA LEU A 58 -11.87 -2.14 -0.77
C LEU A 58 -12.63 -1.07 -1.54
N ASP A 59 -13.35 -0.24 -0.82
CA ASP A 59 -13.95 0.96 -1.40
C ASP A 59 -12.84 1.94 -1.87
N PRO A 60 -13.02 2.58 -3.04
CA PRO A 60 -12.06 3.56 -3.52
C PRO A 60 -12.03 4.80 -2.61
N PRO A 61 -10.90 5.50 -2.51
CA PRO A 61 -10.88 6.84 -1.90
C PRO A 61 -11.87 7.77 -2.59
N ALA A 62 -12.52 8.66 -1.82
CA ALA A 62 -13.55 9.57 -2.34
C ALA A 62 -13.05 10.52 -3.44
N ASN A 63 -11.74 10.79 -3.48
CA ASN A 63 -11.08 11.59 -4.52
C ASN A 63 -10.69 10.77 -5.77
N GLY A 64 -11.04 9.48 -5.83
CA GLY A 64 -10.72 8.59 -6.93
C GLY A 64 -9.25 8.20 -7.07
N MET A 65 -8.39 8.57 -6.10
CA MET A 65 -6.94 8.29 -6.16
C MET A 65 -6.64 6.82 -5.83
N ALA A 66 -6.80 5.96 -6.82
CA ALA A 66 -6.68 4.51 -6.70
C ALA A 66 -5.64 3.95 -7.67
N VAL A 67 -5.01 2.86 -7.26
CA VAL A 67 -4.00 2.15 -8.06
C VAL A 67 -4.12 0.64 -7.88
N ALA A 68 -3.79 -0.09 -8.94
CA ALA A 68 -3.61 -1.52 -8.95
C ALA A 68 -2.13 -1.88 -9.08
N LEU A 69 -1.70 -2.93 -8.37
CA LEU A 69 -0.34 -3.46 -8.43
C LEU A 69 -0.30 -4.80 -9.14
N ALA A 70 0.80 -5.08 -9.84
CA ALA A 70 1.08 -6.43 -10.35
C ALA A 70 1.13 -7.44 -9.18
N THR A 71 0.88 -8.73 -9.45
CA THR A 71 0.81 -9.78 -8.41
C THR A 71 1.97 -9.74 -7.42
N ASN A 72 3.22 -9.73 -7.91
CA ASN A 72 4.41 -9.71 -7.05
C ASN A 72 4.57 -8.38 -6.29
N GLY A 73 4.02 -7.29 -6.81
CA GLY A 73 3.96 -6.01 -6.12
C GLY A 73 2.88 -6.03 -5.03
N LEU A 74 1.74 -6.67 -5.27
CA LEU A 74 0.64 -6.79 -4.32
C LEU A 74 0.96 -7.76 -3.16
N ASP A 75 1.67 -8.85 -3.45
CA ASP A 75 2.05 -9.94 -2.53
C ASP A 75 3.44 -9.70 -1.92
N ASN A 76 3.62 -8.53 -1.32
CA ASN A 76 4.95 -7.99 -1.06
C ASN A 76 5.43 -8.06 0.40
N TRP A 77 4.51 -8.20 1.38
CA TRP A 77 4.85 -8.34 2.81
C TRP A 77 5.00 -9.79 3.28
N GLY A 78 6.02 -10.48 2.78
CA GLY A 78 6.31 -11.88 3.10
C GLY A 78 5.37 -12.79 2.32
N SER A 79 5.28 -14.08 2.65
CA SER A 79 4.31 -15.00 2.02
C SER A 79 2.83 -14.68 2.36
N ASN A 80 2.51 -13.39 2.53
CA ASN A 80 1.21 -12.85 2.87
C ASN A 80 0.54 -12.30 1.60
N PRO A 81 -0.42 -13.04 1.03
CA PRO A 81 -1.11 -12.62 -0.20
C PRO A 81 -1.81 -11.28 0.01
N ALA A 82 -1.92 -10.47 -1.06
CA ALA A 82 -2.66 -9.21 -1.07
C ALA A 82 -2.24 -8.21 0.02
N SER A 83 -1.00 -8.28 0.48
CA SER A 83 -0.57 -7.55 1.67
C SER A 83 -0.36 -6.05 1.46
N MET A 84 -0.28 -5.60 0.21
CA MET A 84 -0.36 -4.17 -0.14
C MET A 84 -1.78 -3.62 -0.18
N CYS A 85 -2.84 -4.45 -0.12
CA CYS A 85 -4.21 -3.93 -0.14
C CYS A 85 -4.46 -2.91 0.97
N GLY A 86 -5.00 -1.76 0.59
CA GLY A 86 -5.28 -0.62 1.47
C GLY A 86 -4.07 0.26 1.79
N ALA A 87 -2.84 -0.16 1.45
CA ALA A 87 -1.66 0.69 1.57
C ALA A 87 -1.75 1.89 0.63
N CYS A 88 -1.11 3.00 1.01
CA CYS A 88 -0.96 4.14 0.12
C CYS A 88 0.46 4.20 -0.41
N ILE A 89 0.59 4.57 -1.68
CA ILE A 89 1.87 4.82 -2.34
C ILE A 89 1.89 6.24 -2.89
N ARG A 90 3.03 6.91 -2.81
CA ARG A 90 3.29 8.11 -3.60
C ARG A 90 3.96 7.70 -4.88
N ILE A 91 3.41 8.15 -6.00
CA ILE A 91 3.86 7.84 -7.35
C ILE A 91 4.48 9.10 -7.92
N HIS A 92 5.64 8.98 -8.57
CA HIS A 92 6.40 10.08 -9.15
C HIS A 92 6.58 9.90 -10.66
N ASN A 93 6.34 10.98 -11.39
CA ASN A 93 6.61 11.11 -12.81
C ASN A 93 7.37 12.43 -13.05
N GLY A 94 8.71 12.36 -13.07
CA GLY A 94 9.56 13.54 -13.07
C GLY A 94 9.28 14.42 -11.83
N ALA A 95 8.94 15.70 -12.05
CA ALA A 95 8.63 16.64 -10.97
C ALA A 95 7.20 16.51 -10.40
N LYS A 96 6.33 15.71 -11.03
CA LYS A 96 4.95 15.53 -10.58
C LYS A 96 4.83 14.31 -9.67
N SER A 97 3.97 14.41 -8.65
CA SER A 97 3.66 13.26 -7.80
C SER A 97 2.20 13.26 -7.33
N ALA A 98 1.70 12.07 -7.00
CA ALA A 98 0.36 11.86 -6.44
C ALA A 98 0.38 10.71 -5.43
N VAL A 99 -0.45 10.80 -4.39
CA VAL A 99 -0.67 9.69 -3.45
C VAL A 99 -1.93 8.94 -3.84
N ALA A 100 -1.85 7.63 -3.96
CA ALA A 100 -2.95 6.74 -4.32
C ALA A 100 -3.05 5.55 -3.38
N ARG A 101 -4.27 5.04 -3.15
CA ARG A 101 -4.51 3.81 -2.37
C ARG A 101 -4.53 2.59 -3.28
N VAL A 102 -3.84 1.53 -2.85
CA VAL A 102 -3.85 0.23 -3.51
C VAL A 102 -5.17 -0.47 -3.21
N ILE A 103 -6.01 -0.67 -4.23
CA ILE A 103 -7.34 -1.30 -4.07
C ILE A 103 -7.58 -2.46 -5.03
N ASN A 104 -6.65 -2.74 -5.94
CA ASN A 104 -6.84 -3.76 -6.96
C ASN A 104 -5.51 -4.42 -7.37
N LYS A 105 -5.64 -5.51 -8.11
CA LYS A 105 -4.55 -6.23 -8.76
C LYS A 105 -4.58 -5.92 -10.26
N LEU A 106 -3.41 -5.64 -10.79
CA LEU A 106 -3.13 -5.64 -12.22
C LEU A 106 -2.89 -7.10 -12.66
N PRO A 107 -3.77 -7.70 -13.49
CA PRO A 107 -3.75 -9.14 -13.76
C PRO A 107 -2.73 -9.57 -14.83
N ASP A 108 -2.03 -8.64 -15.47
CA ASP A 108 -1.14 -8.92 -16.59
C ASP A 108 0.17 -9.61 -16.13
N GLY A 109 0.42 -10.80 -16.68
CA GLY A 109 1.58 -11.64 -16.37
C GLY A 109 2.91 -11.12 -16.91
N GLY A 110 2.90 -10.15 -17.82
CA GLY A 110 4.11 -9.46 -18.30
C GLY A 110 4.59 -8.33 -17.39
N ARG A 111 3.85 -8.02 -16.32
CA ARG A 111 4.11 -6.85 -15.47
C ARG A 111 5.03 -7.15 -14.30
N GLY A 112 6.00 -6.27 -14.08
CA GLY A 112 6.95 -6.34 -12.98
C GLY A 112 6.35 -5.91 -11.64
N ALA A 113 7.02 -6.22 -10.52
CA ALA A 113 6.52 -5.89 -9.18
C ALA A 113 6.40 -4.37 -8.91
N GLY A 114 7.10 -3.54 -9.68
CA GLY A 114 7.01 -2.08 -9.61
C GLY A 114 5.97 -1.46 -10.56
N ASP A 115 5.34 -2.27 -11.41
CA ASP A 115 4.40 -1.79 -12.41
C ASP A 115 3.03 -1.48 -11.81
N LEU A 116 2.42 -0.41 -12.32
CA LEU A 116 1.17 0.15 -11.81
C LEU A 116 0.08 0.23 -12.89
N ASP A 117 -1.17 0.09 -12.49
CA ASP A 117 -2.32 0.50 -13.30
C ASP A 117 -3.18 1.47 -12.51
N VAL A 118 -3.23 2.73 -12.94
CA VAL A 118 -3.76 3.82 -12.12
C VAL A 118 -5.14 4.28 -12.59
N SER A 119 -5.91 4.89 -11.69
CA SER A 119 -7.17 5.56 -12.06
C SER A 119 -6.92 6.83 -12.89
N SER A 120 -7.98 7.35 -13.53
CA SER A 120 -7.93 8.62 -14.28
C SER A 120 -7.47 9.80 -13.42
N ALA A 121 -7.89 9.85 -12.15
CA ALA A 121 -7.50 10.90 -11.21
C ALA A 121 -5.98 10.92 -10.98
N VAL A 122 -5.39 9.74 -10.77
CA VAL A 122 -3.92 9.61 -10.59
C VAL A 122 -3.20 9.91 -11.91
N TRP A 123 -3.69 9.37 -13.03
CA TRP A 123 -3.10 9.62 -14.35
C TRP A 123 -3.04 11.11 -14.68
N TYR A 124 -4.16 11.80 -14.47
CA TYR A 124 -4.26 13.24 -14.72
C TYR A 124 -3.33 14.02 -13.79
N ALA A 125 -3.27 13.69 -12.50
CA ALA A 125 -2.34 14.33 -11.56
C ALA A 125 -0.87 14.17 -11.99
N LEU A 126 -0.49 13.02 -12.54
CA LEU A 126 0.87 12.73 -12.99
C LEU A 126 1.22 13.32 -14.37
N THR A 127 0.24 13.64 -15.21
CA THR A 127 0.50 13.97 -16.64
C THR A 127 -0.17 15.25 -17.15
N ASN A 128 -1.36 15.60 -16.65
CA ASN A 128 -2.31 16.55 -17.27
C ASN A 128 -2.69 16.18 -18.72
N LYS A 129 -2.63 14.89 -19.08
CA LYS A 129 -2.90 14.39 -20.44
C LYS A 129 -3.95 13.28 -20.40
N ALA A 130 -4.47 12.92 -21.58
CA ALA A 130 -5.28 11.72 -21.75
C ALA A 130 -4.47 10.44 -21.39
N PRO A 131 -5.16 9.35 -20.99
CA PRO A 131 -4.54 8.05 -20.72
C PRO A 131 -3.59 7.53 -21.80
N GLY A 132 -2.55 6.81 -21.36
CA GLY A 132 -1.53 6.21 -22.23
C GLY A 132 -0.59 5.32 -21.42
N GLU A 133 0.70 5.36 -21.72
CA GLU A 133 1.74 4.62 -20.98
C GLU A 133 2.85 5.56 -20.49
N LEU A 134 3.31 5.34 -19.27
CA LEU A 134 4.50 5.98 -18.71
C LEU A 134 5.56 4.92 -18.41
N TYR A 135 6.81 5.30 -18.62
CA TYR A 135 8.00 4.53 -18.28
C TYR A 135 8.80 5.32 -17.23
N ASP A 136 9.64 4.63 -16.46
CA ASP A 136 10.48 5.20 -15.39
C ASP A 136 9.69 5.89 -14.25
N VAL A 137 8.43 5.51 -14.06
CA VAL A 137 7.64 5.93 -12.91
C VAL A 137 8.18 5.22 -11.67
N THR A 138 8.45 5.98 -10.62
CA THR A 138 8.88 5.45 -9.32
C THR A 138 7.79 5.65 -8.29
N TRP A 139 7.81 4.86 -7.24
CA TRP A 139 6.89 5.03 -6.12
C TRP A 139 7.48 4.54 -4.81
N GLU A 140 6.94 5.05 -3.71
CA GLU A 140 7.24 4.61 -2.35
C GLU A 140 5.96 4.45 -1.51
N VAL A 141 6.01 3.52 -0.56
CA VAL A 141 4.95 3.36 0.44
C VAL A 141 4.96 4.55 1.39
N VAL A 142 3.77 5.11 1.61
CA VAL A 142 3.56 6.27 2.47
C VAL A 142 2.39 6.02 3.40
N ASP A 143 2.31 6.83 4.45
CA ASP A 143 1.11 6.88 5.27
C ASP A 143 -0.08 7.35 4.43
N CYS A 144 -1.21 6.67 4.60
CA CYS A 144 -2.46 7.11 3.99
C CYS A 144 -2.92 8.42 4.62
N PRO A 145 -3.03 9.52 3.84
CA PRO A 145 -3.34 10.85 4.39
C PRO A 145 -4.80 10.99 4.84
N ASP A 146 -5.69 10.14 4.33
CA ASP A 146 -7.12 10.13 4.60
C ASP A 146 -7.53 9.12 5.70
N ALA A 147 -6.59 8.30 6.18
CA ALA A 147 -6.85 7.31 7.22
C ALA A 147 -6.54 7.91 8.60
N SER A 148 -7.56 8.05 9.43
CA SER A 148 -7.45 8.58 10.79
C SER A 148 -8.45 7.91 11.73
N GLY A 149 -8.18 7.97 13.04
CA GLY A 149 -9.04 7.36 14.05
C GLY A 149 -8.95 5.83 14.06
N PRO A 150 -9.97 5.15 14.60
CA PRO A 150 -9.93 3.71 14.79
C PRO A 150 -9.95 2.88 13.50
N LEU A 151 -9.39 1.68 13.58
CA LEU A 151 -9.57 0.66 12.55
C LEU A 151 -11.05 0.33 12.38
N VAL A 152 -11.40 -0.14 11.19
CA VAL A 152 -12.73 -0.65 10.87
C VAL A 152 -12.62 -2.12 10.48
N TYR A 153 -13.47 -2.95 11.07
CA TYR A 153 -13.53 -4.39 10.85
C TYR A 153 -14.73 -4.71 9.99
N LYS A 154 -14.50 -5.01 8.71
CA LYS A 154 -15.55 -5.47 7.80
C LYS A 154 -15.62 -6.99 7.89
N TRP A 155 -16.70 -7.50 8.45
CA TRP A 155 -16.97 -8.93 8.44
C TRP A 155 -17.47 -9.35 7.06
N LYS A 156 -16.94 -10.46 6.56
CA LYS A 156 -17.39 -11.01 5.29
C LYS A 156 -18.82 -11.52 5.42
N ASP A 157 -19.60 -11.40 4.35
CA ASP A 157 -20.89 -12.09 4.26
C ASP A 157 -20.73 -13.59 4.54
N GLY A 158 -21.66 -14.14 5.31
CA GLY A 158 -21.62 -15.54 5.76
C GLY A 158 -20.72 -15.81 6.98
N SER A 159 -20.05 -14.79 7.55
CA SER A 159 -19.30 -14.97 8.79
C SER A 159 -20.19 -15.41 9.95
N SER A 160 -19.71 -16.34 10.75
CA SER A 160 -20.39 -16.96 11.88
C SER A 160 -19.36 -17.48 12.90
N GLN A 161 -19.84 -18.10 13.97
CA GLN A 161 -18.96 -18.75 14.93
C GLN A 161 -18.18 -19.95 14.37
N TRP A 162 -18.62 -20.52 13.25
CA TRP A 162 -18.05 -21.74 12.64
C TRP A 162 -17.15 -21.47 11.43
N TRP A 163 -17.31 -20.30 10.81
CA TRP A 163 -16.47 -19.83 9.70
C TRP A 163 -16.53 -18.32 9.69
N ALA A 164 -15.40 -17.63 9.58
CA ALA A 164 -15.41 -16.17 9.55
C ALA A 164 -14.27 -15.60 8.71
N GLY A 165 -14.56 -14.49 8.04
CA GLY A 165 -13.59 -13.65 7.38
C GLY A 165 -13.69 -12.23 7.90
N VAL A 166 -12.56 -11.59 8.20
CA VAL A 166 -12.51 -10.17 8.55
C VAL A 166 -11.51 -9.42 7.66
N GLU A 167 -11.93 -8.30 7.12
CA GLU A 167 -11.07 -7.33 6.44
C GLU A 167 -10.82 -6.15 7.38
N ILE A 168 -9.56 -5.70 7.43
CA ILE A 168 -9.16 -4.52 8.18
C ILE A 168 -9.18 -3.33 7.25
N ARG A 169 -9.94 -2.30 7.61
CA ARG A 169 -10.15 -1.06 6.87
C ARG A 169 -9.72 0.14 7.69
N ASN A 170 -9.69 1.30 7.01
CA ASN A 170 -9.25 2.58 7.58
C ASN A 170 -7.83 2.54 8.17
N HIS A 171 -6.95 1.65 7.70
CA HIS A 171 -5.60 1.57 8.27
C HIS A 171 -4.64 2.59 7.63
N ARG A 172 -3.86 3.31 8.45
CA ARG A 172 -2.92 4.35 7.98
C ARG A 172 -1.68 3.77 7.31
N LYS A 173 -1.29 2.58 7.74
CA LYS A 173 -0.11 1.85 7.27
C LYS A 173 -0.51 0.42 6.87
N PRO A 174 0.27 -0.26 6.02
CA PRO A 174 0.00 -1.64 5.64
C PRO A 174 -0.20 -2.58 6.84
N VAL A 175 -1.19 -3.47 6.74
CA VAL A 175 -1.46 -4.49 7.78
C VAL A 175 -0.60 -5.72 7.51
N LEU A 176 0.24 -6.10 8.48
CA LEU A 176 1.12 -7.27 8.38
C LEU A 176 0.45 -8.55 8.87
N SER A 177 -0.25 -8.47 10.01
CA SER A 177 -0.89 -9.64 10.60
C SER A 177 -2.08 -9.27 11.45
N VAL A 178 -3.03 -10.20 11.53
CA VAL A 178 -4.20 -10.11 12.39
C VAL A 178 -4.24 -11.36 13.26
N THR A 179 -4.55 -11.17 14.53
CA THR A 179 -4.85 -12.23 15.49
C THR A 179 -6.25 -11.98 16.05
N VAL A 180 -7.11 -12.99 16.07
CA VAL A 180 -8.48 -12.91 16.60
C VAL A 180 -8.64 -13.97 17.68
N ASN A 181 -8.95 -13.58 18.92
CA ASN A 181 -9.02 -14.49 20.07
C ASN A 181 -7.79 -15.44 20.20
N GLY A 182 -6.60 -14.94 19.90
CA GLY A 182 -5.35 -15.73 19.91
C GLY A 182 -5.10 -16.58 18.65
N GLN A 183 -6.09 -16.72 17.76
CA GLN A 183 -5.94 -17.41 16.47
C GLN A 183 -5.33 -16.48 15.42
N ARG A 184 -4.42 -17.01 14.59
CA ARG A 184 -3.82 -16.31 13.44
C ARG A 184 -4.51 -16.76 12.14
N PRO A 185 -5.60 -16.11 11.71
CA PRO A 185 -6.27 -16.44 10.45
C PRO A 185 -5.36 -16.18 9.23
N THR A 186 -5.63 -16.90 8.15
CA THR A 186 -4.88 -16.77 6.89
C THR A 186 -5.46 -15.65 6.05
N ARG A 187 -4.64 -14.66 5.67
CA ARG A 187 -5.04 -13.66 4.67
C ARG A 187 -5.23 -14.34 3.32
N GLN A 188 -6.26 -13.95 2.60
CA GLN A 188 -6.56 -14.40 1.24
C GLN A 188 -6.18 -13.32 0.23
N MET A 189 -6.05 -13.70 -1.05
CA MET A 189 -5.81 -12.74 -2.14
C MET A 189 -6.89 -11.66 -2.23
N TYR A 190 -8.07 -11.87 -1.65
CA TYR A 190 -9.13 -10.88 -1.58
C TYR A 190 -9.11 -10.01 -0.30
N ASN A 191 -7.94 -9.90 0.34
CA ASN A 191 -7.63 -9.07 1.53
C ASN A 191 -8.34 -9.45 2.85
N TYR A 192 -9.20 -10.46 2.87
CA TYR A 192 -9.79 -10.96 4.12
C TYR A 192 -8.87 -11.94 4.83
N PHE A 193 -8.84 -11.85 6.16
CA PHE A 193 -8.26 -12.84 7.06
C PHE A 193 -9.33 -13.86 7.43
N VAL A 194 -9.13 -15.11 7.01
CA VAL A 194 -10.15 -16.18 7.09
C VAL A 194 -9.76 -17.26 8.10
N ALA A 195 -10.73 -17.65 8.92
CA ALA A 195 -10.70 -18.81 9.79
C ALA A 195 -11.78 -19.80 9.40
N ASN A 196 -11.37 -20.99 8.93
CA ASN A 196 -12.29 -22.08 8.59
C ASN A 196 -12.96 -22.73 9.81
N SER A 197 -12.43 -22.46 11.00
CA SER A 197 -12.99 -22.83 12.31
C SER A 197 -13.92 -21.76 12.89
N GLY A 198 -14.04 -20.60 12.24
CA GLY A 198 -14.62 -19.39 12.81
C GLY A 198 -13.80 -18.84 13.98
N PHE A 199 -14.32 -17.80 14.62
CA PHE A 199 -13.70 -17.13 15.77
C PHE A 199 -14.51 -17.31 17.07
N GLY A 200 -15.49 -18.24 17.08
CA GLY A 200 -16.46 -18.40 18.16
C GLY A 200 -17.64 -17.44 18.08
N PRO A 201 -18.58 -17.47 19.06
CA PRO A 201 -19.84 -16.71 19.02
C PRO A 201 -19.65 -15.19 19.05
N GLY A 202 -18.46 -14.71 19.39
CA GLY A 202 -18.19 -13.30 19.63
C GLY A 202 -18.83 -12.79 20.93
N PRO A 203 -18.65 -11.51 21.26
CA PRO A 203 -17.73 -10.59 20.59
C PRO A 203 -16.27 -11.07 20.72
N VAL A 204 -15.41 -10.61 19.82
CA VAL A 204 -14.01 -11.07 19.72
C VAL A 204 -13.02 -9.97 20.11
N THR A 205 -11.81 -10.38 20.47
CA THR A 205 -10.65 -9.50 20.59
C THR A 205 -9.82 -9.60 19.31
N ILE A 206 -9.54 -8.47 18.67
CA ILE A 206 -8.76 -8.40 17.43
C ILE A 206 -7.49 -7.61 17.70
N GLN A 207 -6.34 -8.23 17.44
CA GLN A 207 -5.04 -7.57 17.41
C GLN A 207 -4.56 -7.44 15.97
N THR A 208 -4.30 -6.21 15.54
CA THR A 208 -3.74 -5.87 14.23
C THR A 208 -2.32 -5.36 14.41
N VAL A 209 -1.37 -5.86 13.61
CA VAL A 209 0.01 -5.35 13.56
C VAL A 209 0.24 -4.66 12.22
N LEU A 210 0.70 -3.42 12.28
CA LEU A 210 1.02 -2.59 11.11
C LEU A 210 2.50 -2.71 10.71
N SER A 211 2.83 -2.20 9.52
CA SER A 211 4.17 -2.36 8.91
C SER A 211 5.32 -1.67 9.63
N ASP A 212 5.03 -0.77 10.56
CA ASP A 212 6.02 -0.10 11.42
C ASP A 212 6.18 -0.76 12.79
N GLY A 213 5.46 -1.87 13.04
CA GLY A 213 5.45 -2.57 14.32
C GLY A 213 4.37 -2.10 15.29
N THR A 214 3.60 -1.06 14.96
CA THR A 214 2.45 -0.63 15.77
C THR A 214 1.46 -1.78 15.91
N SER A 215 1.07 -2.07 17.16
CA SER A 215 0.09 -3.11 17.49
C SER A 215 -1.15 -2.48 18.12
N ILE A 216 -2.31 -2.76 17.53
CA ILE A 216 -3.59 -2.21 17.95
C ILE A 216 -4.48 -3.38 18.37
N THR A 217 -4.94 -3.37 19.61
CA THR A 217 -5.85 -4.39 20.15
C THR A 217 -7.18 -3.76 20.49
N ASP A 218 -8.23 -4.17 19.78
CA ASP A 218 -9.61 -3.83 20.08
C ASP A 218 -10.34 -5.02 20.69
N TYR A 219 -11.10 -4.72 21.74
CA TYR A 219 -11.87 -5.69 22.51
C TYR A 219 -13.36 -5.57 22.18
N ASN A 220 -14.11 -6.62 22.50
CA ASN A 220 -15.56 -6.64 22.40
C ASN A 220 -16.08 -6.28 20.99
N ILE A 221 -15.36 -6.66 19.93
CA ILE A 221 -15.81 -6.45 18.54
C ILE A 221 -16.91 -7.46 18.23
N PRO A 222 -18.18 -7.06 18.08
CA PRO A 222 -19.25 -7.99 17.72
C PRO A 222 -19.01 -8.59 16.34
N LEU A 223 -19.25 -9.90 16.22
CA LEU A 223 -19.30 -10.58 14.93
C LEU A 223 -20.64 -10.25 14.27
N ARG A 224 -20.61 -9.51 13.16
CA ARG A 224 -21.81 -9.09 12.41
C ARG A 224 -21.59 -9.34 10.93
N ALA A 225 -22.03 -10.50 10.43
CA ALA A 225 -21.84 -10.90 9.04
C ALA A 225 -22.24 -9.77 8.06
N GLY A 226 -21.36 -9.47 7.12
CA GLY A 226 -21.58 -8.43 6.11
C GLY A 226 -21.50 -6.99 6.61
N ALA A 227 -21.38 -6.76 7.91
CA ALA A 227 -21.35 -5.41 8.47
C ALA A 227 -19.94 -4.93 8.77
N GLU A 228 -19.79 -3.61 8.79
CA GLU A 228 -18.63 -2.96 9.38
C GLU A 228 -18.84 -2.72 10.86
N VAL A 229 -17.76 -2.88 11.63
CA VAL A 229 -17.71 -2.54 13.05
C VAL A 229 -16.47 -1.71 13.29
N ARG A 230 -16.65 -0.54 13.91
CA ARG A 230 -15.53 0.34 14.25
C ARG A 230 -14.85 -0.16 15.54
N GLY A 231 -13.52 -0.12 15.54
CA GLY A 231 -12.71 -0.29 16.74
C GLY A 231 -12.85 0.89 17.71
N SER A 232 -12.11 0.80 18.80
CA SER A 232 -12.08 1.80 19.87
C SER A 232 -10.74 2.56 19.92
N ARG A 233 -9.66 1.94 19.44
CA ARG A 233 -8.31 2.53 19.47
C ARG A 233 -7.95 3.19 18.16
N SER A 234 -7.45 4.42 18.24
CA SER A 234 -6.86 5.11 17.10
C SER A 234 -5.44 4.60 16.80
N GLN A 235 -5.00 4.83 15.58
CA GLN A 235 -3.71 4.41 15.04
C GLN A 235 -2.64 5.48 15.18
#